data_AF-A0A527HQT7-F1
#
_entry.id   AF-A0A527HQT7-F1
#
_cell.length_a   1.000
_cell.length_b   1.000
_cell.length_c   1.000
_cell.angle_alpha   90.00
_cell.angle_beta   90.00
_cell.angle_gamma   90.00
#
_symmetry.space_group_name_H-M   'P 1'
#
loop_
_entity.id
_entity.type
_entity.pdbx_description
1 polymer ?
#
loop_
_entity_poly.entity_id
_entity_poly.type
_entity_poly.pdbx_seq_one_letter_code
_entity_poly.pdbx_strand_id
1 'polypeptide(L)'
;MVDLTTSSYAEIEALDATALAEATALGATEHLSDAHSGRDYLLLEQELQGANPALAARTRLLEGLISVQLRSPHLDEQQVQSRIKGIYGRDNDTADFLFLPVNNASPDDLRSLGTHWSLLFADGRSRERAVAHHYDSAGHYNRSIAQQLAGLLNATLAPAPMARQPNDYDCGVYVLDATWALVGRLIGGEGPDHQLRPLDDLVADRQALQDRLRRRLPHEEEPGSCE
;
A
#
# COMPACT_ATOMS: atom_id res chain seq x y z
N MET A 1 7.01 -6.08 -24.83
CA MET A 1 5.74 -6.03 -24.07
C MET A 1 6.15 -6.27 -22.63
N VAL A 2 6.33 -5.20 -21.85
CA VAL A 2 6.78 -5.33 -20.45
C VAL A 2 5.58 -5.86 -19.67
N ASP A 3 5.74 -7.02 -19.06
CA ASP A 3 4.76 -7.56 -18.12
C ASP A 3 4.83 -6.73 -16.82
N LEU A 4 4.08 -5.64 -16.82
CA LEU A 4 3.97 -4.69 -15.71
C LEU A 4 3.08 -5.22 -14.56
N THR A 5 2.76 -6.52 -14.55
CA THR A 5 2.23 -7.20 -13.36
C THR A 5 3.35 -7.60 -12.39
N THR A 6 4.61 -7.41 -12.79
CA THR A 6 5.76 -7.58 -11.91
C THR A 6 5.91 -6.31 -11.09
N SER A 7 5.52 -6.42 -9.84
CA SER A 7 5.75 -5.46 -8.78
C SER A 7 7.20 -4.98 -8.74
N SER A 8 7.46 -3.69 -8.56
CA SER A 8 8.79 -3.19 -8.21
C SER A 8 9.25 -3.76 -6.85
N TYR A 9 8.37 -4.35 -6.04
CA TYR A 9 8.79 -5.18 -4.88
C TYR A 9 9.77 -6.30 -5.26
N ALA A 10 9.65 -6.89 -6.45
CA ALA A 10 10.61 -7.88 -6.94
C ALA A 10 11.96 -7.26 -7.34
N GLU A 11 11.97 -5.97 -7.71
CA GLU A 11 13.19 -5.19 -7.91
C GLU A 11 13.78 -4.72 -6.56
N ILE A 12 12.93 -4.55 -5.52
CA ILE A 12 13.34 -4.25 -4.14
C ILE A 12 14.00 -5.47 -3.46
N GLU A 13 13.58 -6.69 -3.77
CA GLU A 13 14.30 -7.91 -3.34
C GLU A 13 15.70 -8.03 -3.98
N ALA A 14 15.98 -7.26 -5.04
CA ALA A 14 17.23 -7.26 -5.79
C ALA A 14 17.95 -5.90 -5.80
N LEU A 15 17.73 -5.05 -4.77
CA LEU A 15 18.29 -3.69 -4.71
C LEU A 15 19.81 -3.71 -4.82
N ASP A 16 20.35 -2.77 -5.61
CA ASP A 16 21.73 -2.37 -5.45
C ASP A 16 21.92 -1.54 -4.18
N ALA A 17 23.17 -1.30 -3.80
CA ALA A 17 23.51 -0.56 -2.59
C ALA A 17 22.93 0.86 -2.54
N THR A 18 22.68 1.49 -3.69
CA THR A 18 22.15 2.86 -3.76
C THR A 18 20.65 2.86 -3.47
N ALA A 19 19.92 1.95 -4.10
CA ALA A 19 18.48 1.85 -3.92
C ALA A 19 18.11 1.34 -2.51
N LEU A 20 18.94 0.48 -1.92
CA LEU A 20 18.83 0.10 -0.51
C LEU A 20 19.10 1.28 0.44
N ALA A 21 20.10 2.12 0.15
CA ALA A 21 20.36 3.31 0.94
C ALA A 21 19.16 4.27 0.93
N GLU A 22 18.53 4.47 -0.23
CA GLU A 22 17.30 5.27 -0.34
C GLU A 22 16.15 4.66 0.48
N ALA A 23 15.91 3.35 0.35
CA ALA A 23 14.80 2.69 1.02
C ALA A 23 14.94 2.62 2.56
N THR A 24 16.17 2.72 3.09
CA THR A 24 16.48 2.58 4.53
C THR A 24 16.66 3.92 5.25
N ALA A 25 16.88 5.01 4.51
CA ALA A 25 17.26 6.31 5.06
C ALA A 25 16.14 7.34 4.95
N LEU A 26 15.21 7.30 5.90
CA LEU A 26 14.16 8.32 6.03
C LEU A 26 14.55 9.42 7.03
N GLY A 27 14.65 10.66 6.56
CA GLY A 27 14.91 11.85 7.40
C GLY A 27 13.78 12.20 8.38
N ALA A 28 14.07 13.09 9.33
CA ALA A 28 13.12 13.48 10.39
C ALA A 28 11.87 14.24 9.89
N THR A 29 11.99 14.95 8.77
CA THR A 29 10.90 15.71 8.13
C THR A 29 10.79 15.38 6.64
N GLU A 30 11.41 14.29 6.22
CA GLU A 30 11.44 13.88 4.82
C GLU A 30 10.12 13.23 4.44
N HIS A 31 9.59 13.60 3.27
CA HIS A 31 8.44 12.93 2.68
C HIS A 31 8.83 11.51 2.24
N LEU A 32 7.95 10.54 2.47
CA LEU A 32 8.19 9.18 2.02
C LEU A 32 8.24 9.12 0.49
N SER A 33 9.10 8.24 0.00
CA SER A 33 9.17 7.83 -1.41
C SER A 33 8.52 6.46 -1.60
N ASP A 34 8.35 6.06 -2.86
CA ASP A 34 7.91 4.71 -3.18
C ASP A 34 8.90 3.65 -2.66
N ALA A 35 10.20 3.93 -2.61
CA ALA A 35 11.21 3.01 -2.05
C ALA A 35 11.00 2.74 -0.54
N HIS A 36 10.67 3.79 0.22
CA HIS A 36 10.35 3.67 1.64
C HIS A 36 9.10 2.82 1.88
N SER A 37 8.03 3.10 1.13
CA SER A 37 6.77 2.33 1.21
C SER A 37 6.98 0.89 0.75
N GLY A 38 7.78 0.75 -0.32
CA GLY A 38 8.37 -0.45 -0.86
C GLY A 38 8.90 -1.40 0.21
N ARG A 39 9.92 -0.93 0.91
CA ARG A 39 10.61 -1.68 1.94
C ARG A 39 9.72 -2.02 3.14
N ASP A 40 8.92 -1.06 3.61
CA ASP A 40 8.03 -1.30 4.75
C ASP A 40 6.97 -2.36 4.45
N TYR A 41 6.45 -2.40 3.22
CA TYR A 41 5.49 -3.41 2.80
C TYR A 41 6.10 -4.80 2.65
N LEU A 42 7.36 -4.93 2.19
CA LEU A 42 8.06 -6.23 2.23
C LEU A 42 8.18 -6.79 3.66
N LEU A 43 8.49 -5.93 4.63
CA LEU A 43 8.54 -6.32 6.04
C LEU A 43 7.15 -6.77 6.53
N LEU A 44 6.10 -6.03 6.19
CA LEU A 44 4.74 -6.38 6.57
C LEU A 44 4.26 -7.69 5.91
N GLU A 45 4.59 -7.92 4.64
CA GLU A 45 4.29 -9.16 3.94
C GLU A 45 4.98 -10.36 4.60
N GLN A 46 6.24 -10.21 5.01
CA GLN A 46 6.97 -11.24 5.74
C GLN A 46 6.31 -11.55 7.09
N GLU A 47 5.98 -10.52 7.88
CA GLU A 47 5.29 -10.68 9.18
C GLU A 47 3.92 -11.34 8.99
N LEU A 48 3.16 -10.90 7.98
CA LEU A 48 1.86 -11.46 7.65
C LEU A 48 1.97 -12.92 7.20
N GLN A 49 2.95 -13.25 6.37
CA GLN A 49 3.22 -14.62 5.92
C GLN A 49 3.59 -15.53 7.09
N GLY A 50 4.40 -15.04 8.04
CA GLY A 50 4.77 -15.78 9.24
C GLY A 50 3.59 -15.99 10.19
N ALA A 51 2.74 -14.98 10.37
CA ALA A 51 1.61 -15.02 11.30
C ALA A 51 0.40 -15.77 10.74
N ASN A 52 0.07 -15.58 9.45
CA ASN A 52 -1.11 -16.18 8.82
C ASN A 52 -0.92 -16.33 7.29
N PRO A 53 -0.32 -17.44 6.81
CA PRO A 53 -0.07 -17.69 5.38
C PRO A 53 -1.32 -17.64 4.50
N ALA A 54 -2.47 -18.08 5.02
CA ALA A 54 -3.72 -18.10 4.27
C ALA A 54 -4.28 -16.68 4.06
N LEU A 55 -4.13 -15.80 5.06
CA LEU A 55 -4.47 -14.39 4.93
C LEU A 55 -3.48 -13.65 4.03
N ALA A 56 -2.18 -13.96 4.14
CA ALA A 56 -1.14 -13.43 3.27
C ALA A 56 -1.43 -13.69 1.79
N ALA A 57 -1.75 -14.95 1.43
CA ALA A 57 -2.13 -15.33 0.06
C ALA A 57 -3.33 -14.53 -0.48
N ARG A 58 -4.23 -14.08 0.40
CA ARG A 58 -5.45 -13.33 0.07
C ARG A 58 -5.29 -11.81 0.21
N THR A 59 -4.11 -11.32 0.57
CA THR A 59 -3.84 -9.90 0.78
C THR A 59 -2.88 -9.39 -0.28
N ARG A 60 -3.08 -8.18 -0.77
CA ARG A 60 -2.13 -7.48 -1.66
C ARG A 60 -1.83 -6.12 -1.08
N LEU A 61 -0.56 -5.87 -0.85
CA LEU A 61 -0.03 -4.54 -0.55
C LEU A 61 0.48 -3.96 -1.87
N LEU A 62 -0.13 -2.88 -2.34
CA LEU A 62 0.16 -2.31 -3.65
C LEU A 62 1.06 -1.09 -3.53
N GLU A 63 1.82 -0.84 -4.59
CA GLU A 63 2.62 0.37 -4.70
C GLU A 63 1.76 1.59 -5.00
N GLY A 64 2.23 2.74 -4.54
CA GLY A 64 1.58 4.01 -4.81
C GLY A 64 1.46 4.37 -6.28
N LEU A 65 2.47 4.02 -7.07
CA LEU A 65 2.48 4.25 -8.52
C LEU A 65 1.30 3.57 -9.22
N ILE A 66 0.80 2.44 -8.72
CA ILE A 66 -0.38 1.76 -9.29
C ILE A 66 -1.61 2.67 -9.25
N SER A 67 -1.79 3.46 -8.19
CA SER A 67 -2.90 4.41 -8.09
C SER A 67 -2.85 5.53 -9.13
N VAL A 68 -1.64 5.90 -9.57
CA VAL A 68 -1.42 6.90 -10.63
C VAL A 68 -1.66 6.25 -11.99
N GLN A 69 -1.08 5.07 -12.21
CA GLN A 69 -1.20 4.35 -13.47
C GLN A 69 -2.65 3.97 -13.81
N LEU A 70 -3.44 3.50 -12.83
CA LEU A 70 -4.84 3.16 -13.04
C LEU A 70 -5.71 4.37 -13.47
N ARG A 71 -5.25 5.59 -13.19
CA ARG A 71 -5.91 6.84 -13.59
C ARG A 71 -5.36 7.43 -14.89
N SER A 72 -4.44 6.75 -15.56
CA SER A 72 -3.84 7.22 -16.81
C SER A 72 -4.88 7.31 -17.93
N PRO A 73 -5.01 8.46 -18.61
CA PRO A 73 -5.93 8.59 -19.75
C PRO A 73 -5.46 7.80 -20.98
N HIS A 74 -4.24 7.28 -20.96
CA HIS A 74 -3.70 6.42 -22.01
C HIS A 74 -4.14 4.96 -21.87
N LEU A 75 -4.79 4.59 -20.76
CA LEU A 75 -5.37 3.27 -20.59
C LEU A 75 -6.84 3.28 -21.00
N ASP A 76 -7.20 2.41 -21.92
CA ASP A 76 -8.60 2.10 -22.19
C ASP A 76 -9.21 1.23 -21.09
N GLU A 77 -10.53 1.10 -21.10
CA GLU A 77 -11.27 0.33 -20.10
C GLU A 77 -10.80 -1.13 -20.03
N GLN A 78 -10.49 -1.77 -21.17
CA GLN A 78 -10.04 -3.14 -21.21
C GLN A 78 -8.66 -3.29 -20.56
N GLN A 79 -7.75 -2.34 -20.79
CA GLN A 79 -6.43 -2.31 -20.18
C GLN A 79 -6.51 -2.08 -18.67
N VAL A 80 -7.37 -1.17 -18.21
CA VAL A 80 -7.62 -0.97 -16.77
C VAL A 80 -8.18 -2.24 -16.14
N GLN A 81 -9.20 -2.85 -16.74
CA GLN A 81 -9.79 -4.09 -16.23
C GLN A 81 -8.80 -5.25 -16.22
N SER A 82 -7.93 -5.35 -17.24
CA SER A 82 -6.86 -6.35 -17.28
C SER A 82 -5.88 -6.18 -16.11
N ARG A 83 -5.45 -4.94 -15.83
CA ARG A 83 -4.57 -4.63 -14.70
C ARG A 83 -5.23 -4.97 -13.35
N ILE A 84 -6.49 -4.60 -13.17
CA ILE A 84 -7.24 -4.88 -11.93
C ILE A 84 -7.41 -6.39 -11.74
N LYS A 85 -7.69 -7.14 -12.81
CA LYS A 85 -7.71 -8.61 -12.76
C LYS A 85 -6.36 -9.17 -12.32
N GLY A 86 -5.25 -8.68 -12.88
CA GLY A 86 -3.91 -9.08 -12.48
C GLY A 86 -3.56 -8.77 -11.02
N ILE A 87 -4.02 -7.62 -10.51
CA ILE A 87 -3.90 -7.25 -9.09
C ILE A 87 -4.64 -8.25 -8.21
N TYR A 88 -5.88 -8.59 -8.58
CA TYR A 88 -6.70 -9.50 -7.80
C TYR A 88 -6.31 -10.98 -7.96
N GLY A 89 -5.59 -11.38 -9.01
CA GLY A 89 -5.12 -12.76 -9.12
C GLY A 89 -4.27 -13.08 -10.34
N ARG A 90 -3.39 -14.07 -10.17
CA ARG A 90 -2.86 -14.94 -11.22
C ARG A 90 -3.44 -16.34 -10.98
N ASP A 91 -3.99 -16.96 -12.02
CA ASP A 91 -4.44 -18.36 -12.10
C ASP A 91 -4.92 -19.01 -10.78
N ASN A 92 -6.19 -18.76 -10.43
CA ASN A 92 -6.98 -19.43 -9.38
C ASN A 92 -6.75 -18.98 -7.92
N ASP A 93 -5.84 -18.02 -7.66
CA ASP A 93 -5.65 -17.39 -6.34
C ASP A 93 -6.17 -15.94 -6.37
N THR A 94 -7.32 -15.71 -5.72
CA THR A 94 -7.97 -14.39 -5.72
C THR A 94 -7.74 -13.65 -4.41
N ALA A 95 -7.05 -12.51 -4.47
CA ALA A 95 -6.89 -11.61 -3.34
C ALA A 95 -8.23 -11.03 -2.89
N ASP A 96 -8.51 -11.06 -1.60
CA ASP A 96 -9.70 -10.48 -1.01
C ASP A 96 -9.47 -9.10 -0.42
N PHE A 97 -8.25 -8.81 -0.02
CA PHE A 97 -7.90 -7.56 0.63
C PHE A 97 -6.85 -6.82 -0.20
N LEU A 98 -7.16 -5.59 -0.60
CA LEU A 98 -6.20 -4.71 -1.28
C LEU A 98 -5.90 -3.50 -0.41
N PHE A 99 -4.62 -3.21 -0.25
CA PHE A 99 -4.12 -1.98 0.34
C PHE A 99 -3.46 -1.15 -0.77
N LEU A 100 -4.11 -0.06 -1.17
CA LEU A 100 -3.65 0.81 -2.24
C LEU A 100 -3.33 2.20 -1.69
N PRO A 101 -2.04 2.56 -1.55
CA PRO A 101 -1.64 3.95 -1.36
C PRO A 101 -2.14 4.79 -2.54
N VAL A 102 -2.82 5.87 -2.21
CA VAL A 102 -3.38 6.83 -3.17
C VAL A 102 -2.48 8.05 -3.20
N ASN A 103 -1.81 8.25 -4.33
CA ASN A 103 -0.98 9.42 -4.61
C ASN A 103 -1.74 10.41 -5.52
N ASN A 104 -1.67 11.70 -5.21
CA ASN A 104 -2.26 12.77 -6.01
C ASN A 104 -1.42 13.24 -7.20
N ALA A 105 -0.31 12.58 -7.50
CA ALA A 105 0.49 12.79 -8.70
C ALA A 105 -0.39 12.82 -9.96
N SER A 106 0.01 13.66 -10.91
CA SER A 106 -0.69 13.76 -12.18
C SER A 106 -0.44 12.50 -13.01
N PRO A 107 -1.48 11.81 -13.50
CA PRO A 107 -1.29 10.69 -14.41
C PRO A 107 -0.69 11.09 -15.77
N ASP A 108 -0.71 12.38 -16.12
CA ASP A 108 -0.16 12.93 -17.36
C ASP A 108 1.33 13.30 -17.27
N ASP A 109 1.89 13.38 -16.05
CA ASP A 109 3.30 13.66 -15.82
C ASP A 109 3.84 12.73 -14.74
N LEU A 110 4.37 11.59 -15.14
CA LEU A 110 4.97 10.61 -14.23
C LEU A 110 6.23 11.13 -13.51
N ARG A 111 6.74 12.32 -13.87
CA ARG A 111 7.81 13.00 -13.11
C ARG A 111 7.25 13.82 -11.95
N SER A 112 5.93 14.06 -11.92
CA SER A 112 5.24 14.62 -10.77
C SER A 112 5.15 13.54 -9.69
N LEU A 113 5.85 13.73 -8.58
CA LEU A 113 5.84 12.78 -7.45
C LEU A 113 4.57 12.88 -6.59
N GLY A 114 3.67 13.80 -6.92
CA GLY A 114 2.57 14.21 -6.05
C GLY A 114 3.06 14.98 -4.83
N THR A 115 2.12 15.32 -3.96
CA THR A 115 2.35 16.10 -2.74
C THR A 115 1.72 15.47 -1.51
N HIS A 116 0.81 14.50 -1.70
CA HIS A 116 0.04 13.93 -0.61
C HIS A 116 -0.30 12.46 -0.85
N TRP A 117 -0.25 11.71 0.24
CA TRP A 117 -0.54 10.28 0.30
C TRP A 117 -1.73 10.02 1.21
N SER A 118 -2.57 9.08 0.81
CA SER A 118 -3.68 8.53 1.61
C SER A 118 -3.83 7.05 1.33
N LEU A 119 -4.65 6.31 2.07
CA LEU A 119 -4.83 4.87 1.89
C LEU A 119 -6.24 4.53 1.40
N LEU A 120 -6.35 3.71 0.36
CA LEU A 120 -7.58 3.05 -0.02
C LEU A 120 -7.46 1.56 0.32
N PHE A 121 -8.25 1.10 1.27
CA PHE A 121 -8.38 -0.31 1.62
C PHE A 121 -9.64 -0.89 0.97
N ALA A 122 -9.53 -1.97 0.21
CA ALA A 122 -10.68 -2.64 -0.39
C ALA A 122 -10.87 -4.05 0.18
N ASP A 123 -12.09 -4.33 0.65
CA ASP A 123 -12.58 -5.67 0.99
C ASP A 123 -13.42 -6.21 -0.18
N GLY A 124 -12.82 -7.12 -0.92
CA GLY A 124 -13.36 -7.79 -2.10
C GLY A 124 -13.86 -9.21 -1.85
N ARG A 125 -13.98 -9.67 -0.60
CA ARG A 125 -14.45 -11.05 -0.28
C ARG A 125 -15.78 -11.40 -0.96
N SER A 126 -16.65 -10.41 -1.15
CA SER A 126 -17.83 -10.50 -2.02
C SER A 126 -17.65 -9.57 -3.21
N ARG A 127 -17.29 -10.11 -4.38
CA ARG A 127 -17.02 -9.32 -5.60
C ARG A 127 -18.21 -8.48 -6.07
N GLU A 128 -19.42 -8.96 -5.83
CA GLU A 128 -20.66 -8.25 -6.15
C GLU A 128 -20.99 -7.14 -5.15
N ARG A 129 -20.33 -7.14 -3.98
CA ARG A 129 -20.56 -6.21 -2.87
C ARG A 129 -19.24 -5.72 -2.26
N ALA A 130 -18.23 -5.50 -3.10
CA ALA A 130 -16.93 -5.04 -2.61
C ALA A 130 -17.09 -3.66 -1.97
N VAL A 131 -16.40 -3.45 -0.85
CA VAL A 131 -16.42 -2.18 -0.11
C VAL A 131 -15.01 -1.63 -0.05
N ALA A 132 -14.86 -0.34 -0.29
CA ALA A 132 -13.60 0.37 -0.13
C ALA A 132 -13.69 1.40 0.99
N HIS A 133 -12.62 1.57 1.74
CA HIS A 133 -12.47 2.53 2.83
C HIS A 133 -11.30 3.45 2.51
N HIS A 134 -11.54 4.76 2.53
CA HIS A 134 -10.51 5.77 2.26
C HIS A 134 -10.09 6.46 3.55
N TYR A 135 -8.82 6.31 3.92
CA TYR A 135 -8.20 6.92 5.09
C TYR A 135 -7.24 8.01 4.64
N ASP A 136 -7.46 9.24 5.09
CA ASP A 136 -6.67 10.40 4.68
C ASP A 136 -6.40 11.31 5.89
N SER A 137 -5.15 11.40 6.30
CA SER A 137 -4.70 12.19 7.45
C SER A 137 -4.75 13.69 7.20
N ALA A 138 -4.82 14.13 5.93
CA ALA A 138 -5.16 15.50 5.55
C ALA A 138 -6.68 15.69 5.35
N GLY A 139 -7.49 14.67 5.65
CA GLY A 139 -8.94 14.66 5.73
C GLY A 139 -9.63 14.15 4.48
N HIS A 140 -9.80 15.03 3.49
CA HIS A 140 -10.53 14.71 2.26
C HIS A 140 -9.73 15.11 1.02
N TYR A 141 -8.42 15.29 1.16
CA TYR A 141 -7.54 15.82 0.13
C TYR A 141 -7.56 14.92 -1.12
N ASN A 142 -7.51 13.61 -0.91
CA ASN A 142 -7.53 12.61 -1.98
C ASN A 142 -8.91 11.97 -2.22
N ARG A 143 -10.00 12.56 -1.70
CA ARG A 143 -11.33 11.93 -1.73
C ARG A 143 -11.84 11.65 -3.15
N SER A 144 -11.67 12.58 -4.08
CA SER A 144 -12.11 12.39 -5.47
C SER A 144 -11.32 11.28 -6.18
N ILE A 145 -10.02 11.22 -5.91
CA ILE A 145 -9.12 10.18 -6.43
C ILE A 145 -9.53 8.81 -5.87
N ALA A 146 -9.77 8.73 -4.56
CA ALA A 146 -10.24 7.52 -3.90
C ALA A 146 -11.62 7.05 -4.44
N GLN A 147 -12.54 7.97 -4.70
CA GLN A 147 -13.83 7.66 -5.34
C GLN A 147 -13.66 7.08 -6.74
N GLN A 148 -12.79 7.67 -7.56
CA GLN A 148 -12.47 7.15 -8.88
C GLN A 148 -11.88 5.74 -8.80
N LEU A 149 -10.87 5.52 -7.95
CA LEU A 149 -10.22 4.23 -7.77
C LEU A 149 -11.18 3.16 -7.23
N ALA A 150 -12.04 3.50 -6.27
CA ALA A 150 -13.09 2.59 -5.78
C ALA A 150 -14.03 2.17 -6.91
N GLY A 151 -14.42 3.11 -7.78
CA GLY A 151 -15.22 2.82 -8.98
C GLY A 151 -14.51 1.86 -9.94
N LEU A 152 -13.21 2.07 -10.19
CA LEU A 152 -12.42 1.15 -11.03
C LEU A 152 -12.35 -0.26 -10.44
N LEU A 153 -12.25 -0.38 -9.11
CA LEU A 153 -12.25 -1.64 -8.38
C LEU A 153 -13.64 -2.28 -8.24
N ASN A 154 -14.68 -1.67 -8.80
CA ASN A 154 -16.09 -2.06 -8.63
C ASN A 154 -16.49 -2.17 -7.14
N ALA A 155 -16.01 -1.25 -6.32
CA ALA A 155 -16.25 -1.20 -4.89
C ALA A 155 -17.06 0.03 -4.49
N THR A 156 -17.96 -0.14 -3.51
CA THR A 156 -18.68 0.99 -2.91
C THR A 156 -17.77 1.68 -1.89
N LEU A 157 -17.50 2.97 -2.08
CA LEU A 157 -16.71 3.74 -1.11
C LEU A 157 -17.54 4.03 0.15
N ALA A 158 -17.07 3.52 1.28
CA ALA A 158 -17.63 3.75 2.60
C ALA A 158 -16.83 4.84 3.36
N PRO A 159 -17.49 5.59 4.27
CA PRO A 159 -16.80 6.49 5.19
C PRO A 159 -15.80 5.74 6.06
N ALA A 160 -14.61 6.30 6.24
CA ALA A 160 -13.58 5.73 7.09
C ALA A 160 -12.77 6.87 7.73
N PRO A 161 -13.02 7.20 9.00
CA PRO A 161 -12.38 8.33 9.63
C PRO A 161 -10.95 7.93 10.08
N MET A 162 -10.05 8.91 10.11
CA MET A 162 -8.61 8.75 10.40
C MET A 162 -8.12 9.94 11.22
N ALA A 163 -7.16 9.67 12.11
CA ALA A 163 -6.42 10.70 12.83
C ALA A 163 -5.81 11.72 11.85
N ARG A 164 -5.88 13.00 12.24
CA ARG A 164 -5.34 14.13 11.48
C ARG A 164 -3.84 14.24 11.70
N GLN A 165 -3.06 14.35 10.63
CA GLN A 165 -1.64 14.66 10.77
C GLN A 165 -1.45 16.12 11.24
N PRO A 166 -0.50 16.38 12.15
CA PRO A 166 -0.23 17.73 12.67
C PRO A 166 0.75 18.54 11.80
N ASN A 167 1.38 17.91 10.81
CA ASN A 167 2.37 18.51 9.91
C ASN A 167 2.04 18.22 8.44
N ASP A 168 2.91 18.60 7.50
CA ASP A 168 2.73 18.44 6.05
C ASP A 168 3.52 17.26 5.44
N TYR A 169 4.40 16.59 6.20
CA TYR A 169 5.33 15.58 5.68
C TYR A 169 5.04 14.13 6.14
N ASP A 170 4.19 13.91 7.15
CA ASP A 170 3.91 12.58 7.70
C ASP A 170 2.77 11.82 7.01
N CYS A 171 2.17 12.34 5.94
CA CYS A 171 1.08 11.66 5.23
C CYS A 171 1.41 10.21 4.86
N GLY A 172 2.65 9.96 4.40
CA GLY A 172 3.13 8.60 4.13
C GLY A 172 3.28 7.74 5.39
N VAL A 173 3.73 8.30 6.52
CA VAL A 173 3.85 7.57 7.80
C VAL A 173 2.47 7.09 8.25
N TYR A 174 1.47 7.96 8.16
CA TYR A 174 0.07 7.64 8.46
C TYR A 174 -0.46 6.52 7.55
N VAL A 175 -0.13 6.53 6.25
CA VAL A 175 -0.52 5.45 5.32
C VAL A 175 0.09 4.12 5.74
N LEU A 176 1.39 4.08 6.03
CA LEU A 176 2.06 2.83 6.40
C LEU A 176 1.55 2.30 7.74
N ASP A 177 1.49 3.12 8.79
CA ASP A 177 1.01 2.68 10.10
C ASP A 177 -0.48 2.29 10.07
N ALA A 178 -1.30 2.93 9.23
CA ALA A 178 -2.67 2.49 8.97
C ALA A 178 -2.73 1.10 8.34
N THR A 179 -1.88 0.81 7.35
CA THR A 179 -1.78 -0.52 6.74
C THR A 179 -1.40 -1.56 7.80
N TRP A 180 -0.36 -1.31 8.61
CA TRP A 180 0.04 -2.20 9.70
C TRP A 180 -1.10 -2.46 10.69
N ALA A 181 -1.80 -1.40 11.13
CA ALA A 181 -2.91 -1.52 12.07
C ALA A 181 -4.06 -2.36 11.48
N LEU A 182 -4.43 -2.13 10.22
CA LEU A 182 -5.48 -2.87 9.53
C LEU A 182 -5.09 -4.34 9.29
N VAL A 183 -3.86 -4.62 8.88
CA VAL A 183 -3.37 -6.01 8.74
C VAL A 183 -3.36 -6.72 10.10
N GLY A 184 -2.90 -6.06 11.16
CA GLY A 184 -2.96 -6.61 12.51
C GLY A 184 -4.38 -6.97 12.96
N ARG A 185 -5.37 -6.12 12.63
CA ARG A 185 -6.79 -6.40 12.87
C ARG A 185 -7.28 -7.62 12.07
N LEU A 186 -6.89 -7.74 10.80
CA LEU A 186 -7.23 -8.91 9.97
C LEU A 186 -6.63 -10.21 10.55
N ILE A 187 -5.37 -10.17 11.03
CA ILE A 187 -4.74 -11.31 11.73
C ILE A 187 -5.52 -11.67 13.00
N GLY A 188 -5.95 -10.67 13.77
CA GLY A 188 -6.75 -10.83 14.98
C GLY A 188 -8.18 -11.33 14.74
N GLY A 189 -8.59 -11.52 13.48
CA GLY A 189 -9.93 -11.99 13.13
C GLY A 189 -11.01 -10.91 13.23
N GLU A 190 -10.63 -9.63 13.34
CA GLU A 190 -11.57 -8.51 13.17
C GLU A 190 -11.94 -8.43 11.68
N GLY A 191 -12.89 -9.29 11.28
CA GLY A 191 -13.43 -9.34 9.93
C GLY A 191 -14.35 -8.14 9.66
N PRO A 192 -14.46 -7.67 8.40
CA PRO A 192 -15.28 -6.50 8.01
C PRO A 192 -16.80 -6.57 8.26
N ASP A 193 -17.34 -7.71 8.72
CA ASP A 193 -18.71 -7.76 9.27
C ASP A 193 -18.81 -6.98 10.61
N HIS A 194 -17.69 -6.85 11.32
CA HIS A 194 -17.45 -5.79 12.26
C HIS A 194 -16.84 -4.63 11.48
N GLN A 195 -17.65 -3.63 11.14
CA GLN A 195 -17.24 -2.35 10.54
C GLN A 195 -15.77 -2.05 10.85
N LEU A 196 -14.88 -2.23 9.86
CA LEU A 196 -13.45 -1.98 10.08
C LEU A 196 -13.29 -0.60 10.68
N ARG A 197 -12.77 -0.59 11.91
CA ARG A 197 -12.96 0.54 12.80
C ARG A 197 -12.31 1.79 12.23
N PRO A 198 -12.87 2.97 12.56
CA PRO A 198 -12.14 4.22 12.59
C PRO A 198 -10.65 4.05 12.90
N LEU A 199 -9.82 4.82 12.21
CA LEU A 199 -8.42 5.03 12.54
C LEU A 199 -8.23 6.41 13.21
N ASP A 200 -9.27 6.90 13.89
CA ASP A 200 -9.28 8.20 14.57
C ASP A 200 -8.31 8.26 15.75
N ASP A 201 -7.97 7.09 16.30
CA ASP A 201 -7.01 6.88 17.38
C ASP A 201 -5.63 6.43 16.89
N LEU A 202 -5.41 6.35 15.57
CA LEU A 202 -4.12 5.99 14.99
C LEU A 202 -3.07 7.02 15.41
N VAL A 203 -2.02 6.53 16.08
CA VAL A 203 -0.82 7.30 16.39
C VAL A 203 0.26 6.89 15.43
N ALA A 204 0.46 7.69 14.38
CA ALA A 204 1.56 7.48 13.46
C ALA A 204 2.90 7.79 14.15
N ASP A 205 3.88 6.91 14.00
CA ASP A 205 5.18 7.01 14.66
C ASP A 205 6.31 6.94 13.63
N ARG A 206 6.83 8.11 13.27
CA ARG A 206 7.95 8.24 12.34
C ARG A 206 9.21 7.53 12.84
N GLN A 207 9.49 7.57 14.15
CA GLN A 207 10.67 6.94 14.69
C GLN A 207 10.54 5.41 14.57
N ALA A 208 9.36 4.88 14.89
CA ALA A 208 9.08 3.46 14.69
C ALA A 208 9.21 3.06 13.21
N LEU A 209 8.70 3.86 12.27
CA LEU A 209 8.91 3.62 10.84
C LEU A 209 10.40 3.63 10.46
N GLN A 210 11.17 4.63 10.88
CA GLN A 210 12.60 4.69 10.62
C GLN A 210 13.33 3.46 11.15
N ASP A 211 12.94 2.96 12.32
CA ASP A 211 13.52 1.76 12.91
C ASP A 211 13.12 0.49 12.14
N ARG A 212 11.87 0.40 11.64
CA ARG A 212 11.43 -0.68 10.74
C ARG A 212 12.24 -0.68 9.45
N LEU A 213 12.38 0.47 8.81
CA LEU A 213 13.14 0.60 7.56
C LEU A 213 14.61 0.22 7.71
N ARG A 214 15.21 0.31 8.89
CA ARG A 214 16.59 -0.13 9.13
C ARG A 214 16.73 -1.62 9.43
N ARG A 215 15.63 -2.34 9.65
CA ARG A 215 15.67 -3.80 9.88
C ARG A 215 16.17 -4.48 8.61
N ARG A 216 16.95 -5.53 8.78
CA ARG A 216 17.39 -6.37 7.66
C ARG A 216 16.29 -7.32 7.24
N LEU A 217 16.11 -7.48 5.95
CA LEU A 217 15.29 -8.54 5.37
C LEU A 217 16.09 -9.85 5.30
N PRO A 218 15.46 -11.03 5.36
CA PRO A 218 16.17 -12.32 5.36
C PRO A 218 17.10 -12.55 4.16
N HIS A 219 16.76 -11.99 2.99
CA HIS A 219 17.60 -12.08 1.79
C HIS A 219 18.81 -11.11 1.82
N GLU A 220 18.86 -10.19 2.78
CA GLU A 220 20.01 -9.32 3.06
C GLU A 220 20.98 -9.96 4.08
N GLU A 221 20.69 -11.16 4.58
CA GLU A 221 21.67 -11.97 5.30
C GLU A 221 22.69 -12.52 4.31
N GLU A 222 23.94 -12.02 4.37
CA GLU A 222 25.03 -12.61 3.60
C GLU A 222 25.11 -14.12 3.91
N PRO A 223 25.32 -15.00 2.89
CA PRO A 223 25.71 -16.37 3.19
C PRO A 223 27.01 -16.29 3.99
N GLY A 224 26.91 -16.69 5.25
CA GLY A 224 27.99 -16.56 6.22
C GLY A 224 29.33 -16.99 5.64
N SER A 225 30.36 -16.20 5.97
CA SER A 225 31.76 -16.61 5.95
C SER A 225 31.86 -17.97 6.66
N CYS A 226 31.82 -19.06 5.91
CA CYS A 226 32.37 -20.33 6.37
C CYS A 226 33.89 -20.19 6.31
N GLU A 227 34.50 -20.36 7.48
CA GLU A 227 35.95 -20.40 7.73
C GLU A 227 36.70 -21.37 6.81
#